data_AF-A0A7C6DK48-F1
#
_entry.id   AF-A0A7C6DK48-F1
#
_cell.length_a   1.000
_cell.length_b   1.000
_cell.length_c   1.000
_cell.angle_alpha   90.00
_cell.angle_beta   90.00
_cell.angle_gamma   90.00
#
_symmetry.space_group_name_H-M   'P 1'
#
loop_
_entity.id
_entity.type
_entity.pdbx_description
1 polymer ?
#
loop_
_entity_poly.entity_id
_entity_poly.type
_entity_poly.pdbx_seq_one_letter_code
_entity_poly.pdbx_strand_id
1 'polypeptide(L)'
;MFEEPDDSLSPAERAADPAQRAKEKSDEFRMHAELAAVFEAVRKFDAQIRPSLDLELARDVQRTMARLDKSKSPGIPVLPEESTAEAARILDLPTTSRLSTNDYHIHRRPGETLIIRWLTADQVDSFYERLQAHFDAALNQYREDERQAHGWKQDPQTLAYLAALDAIKVNMAERYLRPLIRRHKLFVLSTQTVDEMDILHLCELIMGVSAEEVVGRASAPPEPATERDRAWFFRLFSLRGMKQQTEQMCFFTYLQKAQDSFDLE
;
A
#
# COMPACT_ATOMS: atom_id res chain seq x y z
N MET A 1 -23.51 34.73 33.72
CA MET A 1 -22.68 35.10 32.56
C MET A 1 -22.27 33.80 31.90
N PHE A 2 -22.77 33.58 30.70
CA PHE A 2 -22.16 32.66 29.74
C PHE A 2 -21.14 33.47 28.92
N GLU A 3 -20.18 32.76 28.31
CA GLU A 3 -18.97 33.18 27.55
C GLU A 3 -17.68 33.20 28.38
N GLU A 4 -16.64 32.41 28.10
CA GLU A 4 -16.27 31.52 26.97
C GLU A 4 -15.36 30.38 27.48
N PRO A 5 -15.40 29.16 26.92
CA PRO A 5 -14.22 28.30 26.91
C PRO A 5 -13.45 28.55 25.62
N ASP A 6 -12.61 29.58 25.58
CA ASP A 6 -11.66 29.77 24.46
C ASP A 6 -10.26 29.34 24.89
N ASP A 7 -10.03 28.01 24.85
CA ASP A 7 -8.68 27.42 24.73
C ASP A 7 -8.70 25.89 24.46
N SER A 8 -9.76 25.37 23.81
CA SER A 8 -9.83 23.94 23.43
C SER A 8 -9.47 23.69 21.96
N LEU A 9 -8.59 24.51 21.37
CA LEU A 9 -8.01 24.20 20.06
C LEU A 9 -6.68 23.49 20.29
N SER A 10 -6.63 22.23 19.92
CA SER A 10 -5.38 21.46 19.88
C SER A 10 -4.37 22.17 18.96
N PRO A 11 -3.05 22.07 19.20
CA PRO A 11 -2.04 22.68 18.33
C PRO A 11 -2.15 22.28 16.84
N ALA A 12 -2.79 21.15 16.53
CA ALA A 12 -3.09 20.70 15.16
C ALA A 12 -4.13 21.59 14.45
N GLU A 13 -5.00 22.28 15.18
CA GLU A 13 -6.05 23.13 14.63
C GLU A 13 -5.57 24.57 14.36
N ARG A 14 -4.39 24.98 14.85
CA ARG A 14 -3.92 26.37 14.78
C ARG A 14 -2.96 26.73 13.63
N ALA A 15 -2.50 25.79 12.80
CA ALA A 15 -1.40 26.12 11.85
C ALA A 15 -1.31 25.38 10.50
N ALA A 16 -2.25 24.50 10.13
CA ALA A 16 -2.22 23.87 8.80
C ALA A 16 -3.13 24.61 7.81
N ASP A 17 -2.61 24.96 6.62
CA ASP A 17 -3.43 25.37 5.49
C ASP A 17 -4.56 24.34 5.27
N PRO A 18 -5.84 24.74 5.30
CA PRO A 18 -6.97 23.81 5.10
C PRO A 18 -6.82 22.92 3.86
N ALA A 19 -6.26 23.45 2.77
CA ALA A 19 -6.04 22.67 1.56
C ALA A 19 -4.96 21.59 1.76
N GLN A 20 -3.89 21.92 2.48
CA GLN A 20 -2.83 20.99 2.81
C GLN A 20 -3.33 19.87 3.74
N ARG A 21 -4.11 20.20 4.77
CA ARG A 21 -4.74 19.21 5.66
C ARG A 21 -5.65 18.25 4.86
N ALA A 22 -6.45 18.78 3.93
CA ALA A 22 -7.34 17.96 3.10
C ALA A 22 -6.54 17.01 2.19
N LYS A 23 -5.44 17.50 1.62
CA LYS A 23 -4.53 16.72 0.79
C LYS A 23 -3.84 15.61 1.58
N GLU A 24 -3.32 15.90 2.78
CA GLU A 24 -2.69 14.91 3.66
C GLU A 24 -3.66 13.77 3.98
N LYS A 25 -4.91 14.10 4.29
CA LYS A 25 -5.95 13.10 4.55
C LYS A 25 -6.29 12.26 3.31
N SER A 26 -6.35 12.90 2.14
CA SER A 26 -6.52 12.15 0.88
C SER A 26 -5.33 11.24 0.60
N ASP A 27 -4.09 11.65 0.90
CA ASP A 27 -2.91 10.81 0.72
C ASP A 27 -2.91 9.61 1.68
N GLU A 28 -3.41 9.78 2.91
CA GLU A 28 -3.66 8.71 3.88
C GLU A 28 -4.68 7.69 3.33
N PHE A 29 -5.86 8.14 2.88
CA PHE A 29 -6.87 7.24 2.31
C PHE A 29 -6.39 6.53 1.05
N ARG A 30 -5.57 7.18 0.23
CA ARG A 30 -4.92 6.54 -0.92
C ARG A 30 -4.02 5.38 -0.47
N MET A 31 -3.25 5.55 0.62
CA MET A 31 -2.41 4.46 1.15
C MET A 31 -3.25 3.29 1.63
N HIS A 32 -4.31 3.54 2.41
CA HIS A 32 -5.23 2.49 2.86
C HIS A 32 -5.92 1.78 1.68
N ALA A 33 -6.34 2.53 0.66
CA ALA A 33 -6.95 1.96 -0.53
C ALA A 33 -5.96 1.07 -1.31
N GLU A 34 -4.68 1.44 -1.41
CA GLU A 34 -3.65 0.59 -2.02
C GLU A 34 -3.46 -0.70 -1.22
N LEU A 35 -3.32 -0.62 0.10
CA LEU A 35 -3.20 -1.81 0.96
C LEU A 35 -4.41 -2.74 0.80
N ALA A 36 -5.63 -2.20 0.85
CA ALA A 36 -6.85 -2.98 0.65
C ALA A 36 -6.87 -3.66 -0.73
N ALA A 37 -6.61 -2.90 -1.80
CA ALA A 37 -6.63 -3.44 -3.15
C ALA A 37 -5.56 -4.53 -3.39
N VAL A 38 -4.38 -4.42 -2.75
CA VAL A 38 -3.29 -5.39 -2.84
C VAL A 38 -3.61 -6.67 -2.06
N PHE A 39 -4.13 -6.55 -0.83
CA PHE A 39 -4.15 -7.64 0.15
C PHE A 39 -5.51 -8.30 0.40
N GLU A 40 -6.63 -7.70 -0.01
CA GLU A 40 -7.96 -8.27 0.28
C GLU A 40 -8.33 -9.49 -0.58
N ALA A 41 -7.45 -9.95 -1.48
CA ALA A 41 -7.84 -10.96 -2.46
C ALA A 41 -8.07 -12.34 -1.87
N VAL A 42 -7.46 -12.65 -0.72
CA VAL A 42 -7.78 -13.89 -0.01
C VAL A 42 -9.24 -13.90 0.44
N ARG A 43 -9.71 -12.77 0.98
CA ARG A 43 -11.08 -12.60 1.45
C ARG A 43 -12.12 -12.51 0.33
N LYS A 44 -11.78 -11.98 -0.85
CA LYS A 44 -12.76 -11.56 -1.87
C LYS A 44 -12.62 -12.20 -3.26
N PHE A 45 -11.48 -12.82 -3.60
CA PHE A 45 -11.15 -13.22 -4.97
C PHE A 45 -10.43 -14.59 -5.04
N ASP A 46 -10.70 -15.45 -4.07
CA ASP A 46 -10.21 -16.84 -3.96
C ASP A 46 -8.68 -16.99 -4.05
N ALA A 47 -7.93 -15.91 -3.81
CA ALA A 47 -6.48 -15.97 -3.77
C ALA A 47 -6.04 -16.79 -2.55
N GLN A 48 -5.05 -17.63 -2.72
CA GLN A 48 -4.54 -18.46 -1.63
C GLN A 48 -3.21 -17.93 -1.09
N ILE A 49 -2.94 -18.21 0.18
CA ILE A 49 -1.61 -18.07 0.76
C ILE A 49 -0.78 -19.30 0.39
N ARG A 50 0.35 -19.09 -0.26
CA ARG A 50 1.31 -20.13 -0.67
C ARG A 50 2.62 -19.95 0.10
N PRO A 51 2.75 -20.54 1.30
CA PRO A 51 3.91 -20.32 2.18
C PRO A 51 5.15 -21.14 1.79
N SER A 52 5.23 -21.57 0.53
CA SER A 52 6.27 -22.46 0.00
C SER A 52 7.10 -21.78 -1.08
N LEU A 53 7.20 -20.45 -1.06
CA LEU A 53 8.04 -19.74 -2.02
C LEU A 53 9.51 -20.07 -1.74
N ASP A 54 10.21 -20.46 -2.80
CA ASP A 54 11.63 -20.76 -2.76
C ASP A 54 12.44 -19.57 -2.23
N LEU A 55 13.41 -19.85 -1.36
CA LEU A 55 14.25 -18.84 -0.72
C LEU A 55 15.11 -18.08 -1.72
N GLU A 56 15.73 -18.79 -2.67
CA GLU A 56 16.63 -18.16 -3.64
C GLU A 56 15.85 -17.20 -4.54
N LEU A 57 14.66 -17.63 -4.99
CA LEU A 57 13.75 -16.79 -5.75
C LEU A 57 13.27 -15.58 -4.93
N ALA A 58 12.87 -15.77 -3.68
CA ALA A 58 12.40 -14.67 -2.83
C ALA A 58 13.50 -13.61 -2.62
N ARG A 59 14.75 -14.05 -2.39
CA ARG A 59 15.91 -13.15 -2.26
C ARG A 59 16.30 -12.49 -3.58
N ASP A 60 16.15 -13.18 -4.70
CA ASP A 60 16.38 -12.60 -6.01
C ASP A 60 15.39 -11.47 -6.32
N VAL A 61 14.09 -11.68 -6.02
CA VAL A 61 13.07 -10.64 -6.15
C VAL A 61 13.38 -9.47 -5.21
N GLN A 62 13.68 -9.73 -3.94
CA GLN A 62 14.03 -8.69 -2.97
C GLN A 62 15.21 -7.83 -3.43
N ARG A 63 16.32 -8.47 -3.87
CA ARG A 63 17.50 -7.75 -4.35
C ARG A 63 17.21 -6.95 -5.61
N THR A 64 16.46 -7.53 -6.55
CA THR A 64 16.11 -6.85 -7.80
C THR A 64 15.21 -5.65 -7.54
N MET A 65 14.16 -5.79 -6.73
CA MET A 65 13.30 -4.67 -6.35
C MET A 65 14.09 -3.56 -5.66
N ALA A 66 15.03 -3.90 -4.77
CA ALA A 66 15.89 -2.91 -4.12
C ALA A 66 16.85 -2.20 -5.11
N ARG A 67 17.38 -2.90 -6.12
CA ARG A 67 18.19 -2.27 -7.19
C ARG A 67 17.35 -1.34 -8.06
N LEU A 68 16.18 -1.80 -8.51
CA LEU A 68 15.23 -1.01 -9.29
C LEU A 68 14.80 0.24 -8.52
N ASP A 69 14.56 0.13 -7.21
CA ASP A 69 14.17 1.28 -6.40
C ASP A 69 15.28 2.32 -6.30
N LYS A 70 16.54 1.88 -6.20
CA LYS A 70 17.72 2.75 -6.18
C LYS A 70 18.06 3.39 -7.53
N SER A 71 17.62 2.81 -8.65
CA SER A 71 17.88 3.37 -9.99
C SER A 71 16.92 4.50 -10.37
N LYS A 72 15.83 4.70 -9.61
CA LYS A 72 14.87 5.77 -9.87
C LYS A 72 15.47 7.14 -9.58
N SER A 73 15.05 8.12 -10.37
CA SER A 73 15.27 9.52 -10.03
C SER A 73 14.40 9.94 -8.84
N PRO A 74 14.88 10.78 -7.91
CA PRO A 74 14.10 11.24 -6.76
C PRO A 74 12.74 11.81 -7.17
N GLY A 75 11.66 11.30 -6.55
CA GLY A 75 10.29 11.73 -6.82
C GLY A 75 9.68 11.24 -8.14
N ILE A 76 10.44 10.52 -8.98
CA ILE A 76 9.97 10.01 -10.27
C ILE A 76 9.89 8.48 -10.20
N PRO A 77 8.68 7.88 -10.23
CA PRO A 77 8.52 6.44 -10.09
C PRO A 77 8.84 5.66 -11.39
N VAL A 78 9.11 6.35 -12.50
CA VAL A 78 9.47 5.73 -13.79
C VAL A 78 10.90 5.20 -13.72
N LEU A 79 11.06 3.94 -14.12
CA LEU A 79 12.37 3.29 -14.19
C LEU A 79 13.12 3.74 -15.45
N PRO A 80 14.45 3.93 -15.36
CA PRO A 80 15.24 4.30 -16.52
C PRO A 80 15.42 3.09 -17.47
N GLU A 81 15.82 3.36 -18.71
CA GLU A 81 15.85 2.35 -19.78
C GLU A 81 16.75 1.14 -19.42
N GLU A 82 17.89 1.39 -18.77
CA GLU A 82 18.83 0.37 -18.31
C GLU A 82 18.22 -0.63 -17.31
N SER A 83 17.15 -0.24 -16.60
CA SER A 83 16.45 -1.08 -15.63
C SER A 83 15.33 -1.93 -16.26
N THR A 84 15.02 -1.70 -17.54
CA THR A 84 13.88 -2.33 -18.24
C THR A 84 13.98 -3.85 -18.29
N ALA A 85 15.18 -4.39 -18.57
CA ALA A 85 15.37 -5.83 -18.69
C ALA A 85 15.14 -6.55 -17.35
N GLU A 86 15.64 -5.97 -16.24
CA GLU A 86 15.42 -6.53 -14.90
C GLU A 86 13.94 -6.44 -14.49
N ALA A 87 13.28 -5.30 -14.75
CA ALA A 87 11.86 -5.12 -14.46
C ALA A 87 10.99 -6.12 -15.24
N ALA A 88 11.24 -6.27 -16.54
CA ALA A 88 10.52 -7.22 -17.39
C ALA A 88 10.72 -8.68 -16.95
N ARG A 89 11.92 -9.02 -16.45
CA ARG A 89 12.20 -10.35 -15.89
C ARG A 89 11.36 -10.64 -14.65
N ILE A 90 11.24 -9.68 -13.73
CA ILE A 90 10.41 -9.84 -12.51
C ILE A 90 8.93 -10.03 -12.85
N LEU A 91 8.41 -9.26 -13.82
CA LEU A 91 7.02 -9.41 -14.27
C LEU A 91 6.77 -10.77 -14.96
N ASP A 92 7.81 -11.44 -15.47
CA ASP A 92 7.71 -12.76 -16.11
C ASP A 92 7.92 -13.96 -15.21
N LEU A 93 8.20 -13.73 -13.92
CA LEU A 93 8.42 -14.83 -12.99
C LEU A 93 7.27 -15.83 -12.93
N PRO A 94 5.99 -15.44 -13.01
CA PRO A 94 4.88 -16.41 -13.08
C PRO A 94 5.03 -17.41 -14.21
N THR A 95 5.41 -16.95 -15.41
CA THR A 95 5.59 -17.81 -16.59
C THR A 95 6.81 -18.71 -16.42
N THR A 96 7.95 -18.12 -16.07
CA THR A 96 9.26 -18.82 -16.04
C THR A 96 9.39 -19.78 -14.87
N SER A 97 8.76 -19.47 -13.74
CA SER A 97 8.81 -20.26 -12.50
C SER A 97 7.50 -21.02 -12.22
N ARG A 98 6.54 -20.99 -13.15
CA ARG A 98 5.23 -21.67 -13.05
C ARG A 98 4.45 -21.30 -11.77
N LEU A 99 4.44 -20.02 -11.45
CA LEU A 99 3.72 -19.50 -10.28
C LEU A 99 2.33 -19.01 -10.69
N SER A 100 1.35 -19.22 -9.81
CA SER A 100 0.02 -18.63 -9.95
C SER A 100 0.12 -17.10 -9.87
N THR A 101 -0.56 -16.37 -10.76
CA THR A 101 -0.69 -14.91 -10.61
C THR A 101 -1.73 -14.55 -9.55
N ASN A 102 -2.76 -15.37 -9.33
CA ASN A 102 -3.80 -14.98 -8.37
C ASN A 102 -3.33 -15.00 -6.90
N ASP A 103 -2.43 -15.93 -6.57
CA ASP A 103 -2.06 -16.28 -5.19
C ASP A 103 -0.95 -15.37 -4.60
N TYR A 104 -0.87 -15.34 -3.27
CA TYR A 104 0.22 -14.71 -2.53
C TYR A 104 1.30 -15.74 -2.23
N HIS A 105 2.48 -15.54 -2.81
CA HIS A 105 3.64 -16.40 -2.60
C HIS A 105 4.46 -15.86 -1.45
N ILE A 106 4.58 -16.65 -0.38
CA ILE A 106 5.20 -16.22 0.86
C ILE A 106 6.46 -17.03 1.12
N HIS A 107 7.54 -16.30 1.40
CA HIS A 107 8.72 -16.83 2.07
C HIS A 107 8.81 -16.21 3.46
N ARG A 108 9.02 -17.02 4.50
CA ARG A 108 9.05 -16.57 5.89
C ARG A 108 10.18 -17.22 6.68
N ARG A 109 10.78 -16.43 7.57
CA ARG A 109 11.70 -16.86 8.63
C ARG A 109 11.32 -16.11 9.93
N PRO A 110 11.79 -16.54 11.11
CA PRO A 110 11.50 -15.81 12.34
C PRO A 110 11.85 -14.32 12.19
N GLY A 111 10.87 -13.45 12.45
CA GLY A 111 11.02 -12.00 12.39
C GLY A 111 10.94 -11.36 11.01
N GLU A 112 10.85 -12.13 9.91
CA GLU A 112 10.85 -11.59 8.54
C GLU A 112 9.91 -12.37 7.62
N THR A 113 9.10 -11.65 6.84
CA THR A 113 8.20 -12.23 5.85
C THR A 113 8.26 -11.48 4.53
N LEU A 114 8.37 -12.22 3.44
CA LEU A 114 8.37 -11.75 2.06
C LEU A 114 7.07 -12.22 1.40
N ILE A 115 6.27 -11.30 0.87
CA ILE A 115 5.02 -11.61 0.16
C ILE A 115 5.15 -11.12 -1.27
N ILE A 116 4.86 -11.99 -2.25
CA ILE A 116 4.87 -11.62 -3.67
C ILE A 116 3.54 -12.01 -4.31
N ARG A 117 2.97 -11.10 -5.09
CA ARG A 117 1.78 -11.35 -5.90
C ARG A 117 1.91 -10.68 -7.25
N TRP A 118 1.51 -11.37 -8.30
CA TRP A 118 1.50 -10.83 -9.67
C TRP A 118 0.07 -10.58 -10.13
N LEU A 119 -0.15 -9.63 -11.03
CA LEU A 119 -1.43 -9.48 -11.72
C LEU A 119 -1.17 -9.34 -13.21
N THR A 120 -2.08 -9.84 -14.03
CA THR A 120 -2.00 -9.72 -15.49
C THR A 120 -3.39 -9.45 -16.08
N ALA A 121 -3.42 -8.72 -17.19
CA ALA A 121 -4.64 -8.46 -17.97
C ALA A 121 -5.81 -7.99 -17.08
N ASP A 122 -6.95 -8.68 -17.13
CA ASP A 122 -8.19 -8.33 -16.41
C ASP A 122 -8.01 -8.22 -14.89
N GLN A 123 -7.01 -8.89 -14.31
CA GLN A 123 -6.68 -8.76 -12.89
C GLN A 123 -6.13 -7.37 -12.56
N VAL A 124 -5.39 -6.76 -13.49
CA VAL A 124 -4.88 -5.39 -13.36
C VAL A 124 -6.02 -4.39 -13.47
N ASP A 125 -6.95 -4.63 -14.39
CA ASP A 125 -8.15 -3.80 -14.55
C ASP A 125 -8.98 -3.82 -13.25
N SER A 126 -9.25 -5.02 -12.74
CA SER A 126 -9.94 -5.25 -11.46
C SER A 126 -9.20 -4.63 -10.27
N PHE A 127 -7.86 -4.60 -10.29
CA PHE A 127 -7.09 -3.92 -9.25
C PHE A 127 -7.35 -2.41 -9.23
N TYR A 128 -7.31 -1.75 -10.38
CA TYR A 128 -7.51 -0.30 -10.46
C TYR A 128 -8.94 0.11 -10.13
N GLU A 129 -9.93 -0.68 -10.54
CA GLU A 129 -11.33 -0.45 -10.17
C GLU A 129 -11.53 -0.53 -8.65
N ARG A 130 -10.95 -1.55 -8.01
CA ARG A 130 -11.03 -1.71 -6.55
C ARG A 130 -10.27 -0.62 -5.81
N LEU A 131 -9.08 -0.26 -6.29
CA LEU A 131 -8.30 0.83 -5.72
C LEU A 131 -9.09 2.14 -5.74
N GLN A 132 -9.75 2.45 -6.86
CA GLN A 132 -10.62 3.62 -6.96
C GLN A 132 -11.81 3.50 -5.99
N ALA A 133 -12.50 2.36 -5.96
CA ALA A 133 -13.65 2.15 -5.10
C ALA A 133 -13.33 2.28 -3.60
N HIS A 134 -12.21 1.71 -3.14
CA HIS A 134 -11.75 1.85 -1.75
C HIS A 134 -11.43 3.29 -1.39
N PHE A 135 -10.75 4.00 -2.29
CA PHE A 135 -10.42 5.41 -2.08
C PHE A 135 -11.68 6.27 -2.00
N ASP A 136 -12.59 6.13 -2.97
CA ASP A 136 -13.82 6.92 -3.03
C ASP A 136 -14.71 6.63 -1.82
N ALA A 137 -14.83 5.37 -1.41
CA ALA A 137 -15.61 4.99 -0.22
C ALA A 137 -15.04 5.64 1.05
N ALA A 138 -13.73 5.52 1.28
CA ALA A 138 -13.08 6.09 2.47
C ALA A 138 -13.18 7.61 2.50
N LEU A 139 -12.87 8.28 1.38
CA LEU A 139 -12.90 9.74 1.29
C LEU A 139 -14.33 10.29 1.45
N ASN A 140 -15.33 9.65 0.84
CA ASN A 140 -16.71 10.10 0.94
C ASN A 140 -17.29 9.89 2.34
N GLN A 141 -16.99 8.75 2.99
CA GLN A 141 -17.39 8.54 4.38
C GLN A 141 -16.80 9.62 5.28
N TYR A 142 -15.50 9.87 5.16
CA TYR A 142 -14.83 10.89 5.96
C TYR A 142 -15.35 12.30 5.71
N ARG A 143 -15.66 12.67 4.45
CA ARG A 143 -16.31 13.94 4.13
C ARG A 143 -17.64 14.11 4.88
N GLU A 144 -18.45 13.05 4.92
CA GLU A 144 -19.73 13.09 5.59
C GLU A 144 -19.55 13.21 7.11
N ASP A 145 -18.62 12.44 7.70
CA ASP A 145 -18.31 12.51 9.12
C ASP A 145 -17.82 13.92 9.53
N GLU A 146 -16.92 14.53 8.76
CA GLU A 146 -16.43 15.89 9.02
C GLU A 146 -17.55 16.95 8.88
N ARG A 147 -18.44 16.79 7.90
CA ARG A 147 -19.60 17.70 7.76
C ARG A 147 -20.57 17.57 8.92
N GLN A 148 -20.81 16.37 9.42
CA GLN A 148 -21.68 16.17 10.59
C GLN A 148 -21.03 16.73 11.86
N ALA A 149 -19.73 16.51 12.03
CA ALA A 149 -18.99 16.98 13.21
C ALA A 149 -18.76 18.50 13.23
N HIS A 150 -18.59 19.13 12.07
CA HIS A 150 -18.11 20.51 11.97
C HIS A 150 -18.94 21.42 11.06
N GLY A 151 -19.94 20.91 10.34
CA GLY A 151 -20.76 21.73 9.43
C GLY A 151 -21.62 22.80 10.13
N TRP A 152 -21.82 22.67 11.44
CA TRP A 152 -22.43 23.72 12.26
C TRP A 152 -21.46 24.89 12.53
N LYS A 153 -20.14 24.64 12.51
CA LYS A 153 -19.13 25.68 12.69
C LYS A 153 -19.10 26.54 11.42
N GLN A 154 -19.44 27.82 11.58
CA GLN A 154 -19.46 28.79 10.48
C GLN A 154 -18.13 29.57 10.39
N ASP A 155 -17.06 29.08 11.01
CA ASP A 155 -15.78 29.77 10.98
C ASP A 155 -15.09 29.59 9.61
N PRO A 156 -14.34 30.59 9.13
CA PRO A 156 -13.74 30.56 7.79
C PRO A 156 -12.77 29.40 7.54
N GLN A 157 -12.06 28.92 8.56
CA GLN A 157 -11.06 27.86 8.38
C GLN A 157 -11.71 26.50 8.20
N THR A 158 -12.72 26.19 9.00
CA THR A 158 -13.51 24.95 8.87
C THR A 158 -14.21 24.90 7.51
N LEU A 159 -14.86 25.99 7.10
CA LEU A 159 -15.54 26.05 5.80
C LEU A 159 -14.55 25.88 4.62
N ALA A 160 -13.37 26.49 4.71
CA ALA A 160 -12.31 26.31 3.72
C ALA A 160 -11.79 24.87 3.67
N TYR A 161 -11.66 24.21 4.82
CA TYR A 161 -11.25 22.81 4.90
C TYR A 161 -12.27 21.86 4.27
N LEU A 162 -13.55 22.01 4.62
CA LEU A 162 -14.64 21.20 4.04
C LEU A 162 -14.75 21.42 2.52
N ALA A 163 -14.64 22.66 2.06
CA ALA A 163 -14.61 22.97 0.63
C ALA A 163 -13.39 22.35 -0.07
N ALA A 164 -12.22 22.39 0.57
CA ALA A 164 -11.02 21.75 0.04
C ALA A 164 -11.18 20.23 -0.05
N LEU A 165 -11.73 19.58 0.99
CA LEU A 165 -12.05 18.16 0.96
C LEU A 165 -12.98 17.83 -0.21
N ASP A 166 -14.04 18.61 -0.45
CA ASP A 166 -14.99 18.39 -1.54
C ASP A 166 -14.38 18.56 -2.94
N ALA A 167 -13.40 19.44 -3.06
CA ALA A 167 -12.69 19.67 -4.31
C ALA A 167 -11.77 18.51 -4.72
N ILE A 168 -11.41 17.61 -3.80
CA ILE A 168 -10.51 16.48 -4.07
C ILE A 168 -11.17 15.51 -5.06
N LYS A 169 -10.58 15.41 -6.24
CA LYS A 169 -10.93 14.40 -7.25
C LYS A 169 -9.65 13.73 -7.71
N VAL A 170 -9.49 12.45 -7.36
CA VAL A 170 -8.30 11.67 -7.71
C VAL A 170 -8.72 10.50 -8.58
N ASN A 171 -8.20 10.46 -9.81
CA ASN A 171 -8.24 9.27 -10.65
C ASN A 171 -7.02 8.41 -10.32
N MET A 172 -7.24 7.25 -9.70
CA MET A 172 -6.15 6.38 -9.25
C MET A 172 -5.35 5.81 -10.42
N ALA A 173 -5.98 5.47 -11.54
CA ALA A 173 -5.26 4.99 -12.72
C ALA A 173 -4.28 6.05 -13.25
N GLU A 174 -4.70 7.31 -13.33
CA GLU A 174 -3.83 8.43 -13.73
C GLU A 174 -2.73 8.69 -12.70
N ARG A 175 -3.07 8.71 -11.41
CA ARG A 175 -2.12 8.93 -10.31
C ARG A 175 -0.98 7.92 -10.32
N TYR A 176 -1.28 6.66 -10.64
CA TYR A 176 -0.31 5.57 -10.77
C TYR A 176 0.23 5.38 -12.20
N LEU A 177 0.05 6.39 -13.07
CA LEU A 177 0.62 6.49 -14.41
C LEU A 177 0.16 5.41 -15.40
N ARG A 178 -0.96 4.73 -15.16
CA ARG A 178 -1.47 3.64 -16.01
C ARG A 178 -1.63 4.05 -17.48
N PRO A 179 -2.20 5.23 -17.83
CA PRO A 179 -2.29 5.64 -19.23
C PRO A 179 -0.91 5.79 -19.90
N LEU A 180 0.09 6.29 -19.15
CA LEU A 180 1.45 6.46 -19.65
C LEU A 180 2.18 5.11 -19.79
N ILE A 181 1.99 4.20 -18.84
CA ILE A 181 2.49 2.81 -18.92
C ILE A 181 1.98 2.16 -20.21
N ARG A 182 0.67 2.22 -20.47
CA ARG A 182 0.07 1.63 -21.68
C ARG A 182 0.56 2.30 -22.97
N ARG A 183 0.59 3.64 -23.00
CA ARG A 183 0.94 4.41 -24.21
C ARG A 183 2.41 4.31 -24.57
N HIS A 184 3.28 4.39 -23.57
CA HIS A 184 4.73 4.50 -23.76
C HIS A 184 5.50 3.24 -23.36
N LYS A 185 4.79 2.19 -22.93
CA LYS A 185 5.38 0.91 -22.49
C LYS A 185 6.41 1.09 -21.37
N LEU A 186 6.16 2.05 -20.48
CA LEU A 186 7.05 2.37 -19.36
C LEU A 186 7.00 1.27 -18.29
N PHE A 187 8.12 1.10 -17.60
CA PHE A 187 8.17 0.39 -16.34
C PHE A 187 8.15 1.41 -15.19
N VAL A 188 7.29 1.19 -14.22
CA VAL A 188 7.08 2.09 -13.08
C VAL A 188 7.16 1.29 -11.79
N LEU A 189 7.92 1.79 -10.84
CA LEU A 189 8.06 1.20 -9.51
C LEU A 189 7.72 2.22 -8.43
N SER A 190 6.57 2.03 -7.80
CA SER A 190 6.21 2.78 -6.57
C SER A 190 6.64 2.01 -5.34
N THR A 191 6.99 2.76 -4.30
CA THR A 191 7.41 2.21 -3.01
C THR A 191 6.65 2.92 -1.91
N GLN A 192 6.07 2.16 -1.00
CA GLN A 192 5.50 2.64 0.25
C GLN A 192 6.26 2.01 1.42
N THR A 193 6.57 2.81 2.42
CA THR A 193 7.26 2.36 3.63
C THR A 193 6.51 2.90 4.83
N VAL A 194 6.31 2.05 5.84
CA VAL A 194 5.75 2.41 7.14
C VAL A 194 6.62 1.74 8.20
N ASP A 195 7.11 2.51 9.16
CA ASP A 195 8.00 1.98 10.20
C ASP A 195 7.24 1.08 11.19
N GLU A 196 5.97 1.38 11.44
CA GLU A 196 5.09 0.64 12.34
C GLU A 196 3.74 0.34 11.67
N MET A 197 3.65 -0.84 11.06
CA MET A 197 2.40 -1.45 10.61
C MET A 197 1.90 -2.42 11.68
N ASP A 198 0.62 -2.32 12.04
CA ASP A 198 -0.05 -3.30 12.88
C ASP A 198 -0.32 -4.58 12.09
N ILE A 199 0.41 -5.65 12.40
CA ILE A 199 0.31 -6.91 11.66
C ILE A 199 -1.09 -7.55 11.75
N LEU A 200 -1.81 -7.36 12.86
CA LEU A 200 -3.17 -7.91 12.99
C LEU A 200 -4.15 -7.12 12.11
N HIS A 201 -3.95 -5.81 11.97
CA HIS A 201 -4.73 -5.02 11.03
C HIS A 201 -4.53 -5.50 9.58
N LEU A 202 -3.29 -5.74 9.17
CA LEU A 202 -3.00 -6.26 7.84
C LEU A 202 -3.60 -7.67 7.63
N CYS A 203 -3.31 -8.61 8.53
CA CYS A 203 -3.70 -10.00 8.35
C CYS A 203 -5.20 -10.24 8.55
N GLU A 204 -5.75 -9.80 9.68
CA GLU A 204 -7.11 -10.16 10.06
C GLU A 204 -8.15 -9.24 9.44
N LEU A 205 -7.92 -7.93 9.45
CA LEU A 205 -8.90 -6.98 8.93
C LEU A 205 -8.85 -6.85 7.39
N ILE A 206 -7.64 -6.73 6.82
CA ILE A 206 -7.48 -6.54 5.38
C ILE A 206 -7.48 -7.87 4.63
N MET A 207 -6.57 -8.79 4.98
CA MET A 207 -6.43 -10.07 4.27
C MET A 207 -7.54 -11.06 4.64
N GLY A 208 -8.07 -11.00 5.86
CA GLY A 208 -9.07 -11.94 6.35
C GLY A 208 -8.51 -13.31 6.73
N VAL A 209 -7.23 -13.38 7.13
CA VAL A 209 -6.53 -14.60 7.56
C VAL A 209 -5.82 -14.37 8.89
N SER A 210 -5.48 -15.45 9.59
CA SER A 210 -4.70 -15.33 10.81
C SER A 210 -3.30 -14.77 10.54
N ALA A 211 -2.73 -14.07 11.53
CA ALA A 211 -1.33 -13.63 11.42
C ALA A 211 -0.36 -14.81 11.25
N GLU A 212 -0.64 -15.96 11.87
CA GLU A 212 0.15 -17.19 11.74
C GLU A 212 0.23 -17.69 10.29
N GLU A 213 -0.84 -17.56 9.49
CA GLU A 213 -0.82 -17.94 8.08
C GLU A 213 0.16 -17.09 7.27
N VAL A 214 0.33 -15.82 7.64
CA VAL A 214 1.19 -14.87 6.93
C VAL A 214 2.63 -14.91 7.47
N VAL A 215 2.83 -14.61 8.76
CA VAL A 215 4.17 -14.46 9.35
C VAL A 215 4.73 -15.75 9.95
N GLY A 216 3.91 -16.80 10.03
CA GLY A 216 4.30 -18.08 10.64
C GLY A 216 4.19 -18.07 12.16
N ARG A 217 4.02 -19.26 12.74
CA ARG A 217 3.76 -19.44 14.18
C ARG A 217 4.83 -18.84 15.08
N ALA A 218 6.09 -18.91 14.67
CA ALA A 218 7.22 -18.40 15.45
C ALA A 218 7.23 -16.86 15.53
N SER A 219 6.49 -16.16 14.67
CA SER A 219 6.46 -14.70 14.60
C SER A 219 5.07 -14.10 14.79
N ALA A 220 4.02 -14.92 14.78
CA ALA A 220 2.68 -14.51 15.11
C ALA A 220 2.65 -13.85 16.52
N PRO A 221 1.96 -12.72 16.68
CA PRO A 221 1.75 -12.13 18.01
C PRO A 221 1.10 -13.13 18.97
N PRO A 222 1.50 -13.18 20.24
CA PRO A 222 0.84 -14.03 21.24
C PRO A 222 -0.56 -13.52 21.58
N GLU A 223 -1.36 -14.32 22.26
CA GLU A 223 -2.66 -13.89 22.80
C GLU A 223 -2.59 -13.81 24.34
N PRO A 224 -2.80 -12.63 24.98
CA PRO A 224 -3.03 -11.31 24.38
C PRO A 224 -1.74 -10.65 23.83
N ALA A 225 -1.85 -9.94 22.70
CA ALA A 225 -0.74 -9.25 22.06
C ALA A 225 -0.55 -7.83 22.62
N THR A 226 0.68 -7.41 22.86
CA THR A 226 1.02 -6.00 23.13
C THR A 226 1.14 -5.20 21.82
N GLU A 227 1.12 -3.87 21.88
CA GLU A 227 1.42 -3.02 20.71
C GLU A 227 2.78 -3.36 20.10
N ARG A 228 3.78 -3.66 20.94
CA ARG A 228 5.14 -4.01 20.53
C ARG A 228 5.22 -5.37 19.83
N ASP A 229 4.31 -6.29 20.11
CA ASP A 229 4.22 -7.58 19.39
C ASP A 229 3.61 -7.42 18.00
N ARG A 230 2.77 -6.39 17.85
CA ARG A 230 2.01 -6.09 16.64
C ARG A 230 2.73 -5.15 15.68
N ALA A 231 3.74 -4.42 16.14
CA ALA A 231 4.51 -3.46 15.35
C ALA A 231 5.54 -4.13 14.41
N TRP A 232 5.33 -3.94 13.12
CA TRP A 232 6.20 -4.45 12.06
C TRP A 232 6.62 -3.33 11.11
N PHE A 233 7.91 -3.30 10.75
CA PHE A 233 8.37 -2.55 9.60
C PHE A 233 7.72 -3.13 8.34
N PHE A 234 7.13 -2.25 7.53
CA PHE A 234 6.42 -2.60 6.32
C PHE A 234 7.01 -1.84 5.13
N ARG A 235 7.30 -2.56 4.05
CA ARG A 235 7.63 -1.95 2.76
C ARG A 235 6.94 -2.68 1.62
N LEU A 236 6.19 -1.93 0.82
CA LEU A 236 5.52 -2.42 -0.38
C LEU A 236 6.15 -1.80 -1.62
N PHE A 237 6.53 -2.67 -2.55
CA PHE A 237 6.95 -2.33 -3.90
C PHE A 237 5.84 -2.72 -4.88
N SER A 238 5.43 -1.77 -5.71
CA SER A 238 4.41 -1.96 -6.75
C SER A 238 5.07 -1.72 -8.11
N LEU A 239 5.60 -2.80 -8.72
CA LEU A 239 6.18 -2.79 -10.06
C LEU A 239 5.08 -2.97 -11.11
N ARG A 240 5.08 -2.13 -12.14
CA ARG A 240 4.07 -2.14 -13.21
C ARG A 240 4.76 -1.95 -14.55
N GLY A 241 4.25 -2.60 -15.58
CA GLY A 241 4.77 -2.43 -16.93
C GLY A 241 3.97 -3.17 -17.98
N MET A 242 4.33 -2.93 -19.24
CA MET A 242 3.78 -3.64 -20.38
C MET A 242 4.73 -4.76 -20.80
N LYS A 243 4.21 -5.98 -20.93
CA LYS A 243 4.92 -7.10 -21.53
C LYS A 243 4.08 -7.75 -22.61
N GLN A 244 4.65 -7.89 -23.82
CA GLN A 244 3.95 -8.51 -24.96
C GLN A 244 2.52 -7.95 -25.17
N GLN A 245 2.36 -6.63 -25.04
CA GLN A 245 1.06 -5.92 -25.12
C GLN A 245 0.07 -6.17 -23.98
N THR A 246 0.46 -6.95 -22.97
CA THR A 246 -0.33 -7.18 -21.76
C THR A 246 0.23 -6.35 -20.61
N GLU A 247 -0.66 -5.66 -19.90
CA GLU A 247 -0.28 -4.98 -18.66
C GLU A 247 -0.07 -6.00 -17.55
N GLN A 248 1.05 -5.87 -16.84
CA GLN A 248 1.43 -6.75 -15.75
C GLN A 248 1.84 -5.93 -14.52
N MET A 249 1.57 -6.47 -13.35
CA MET A 249 1.98 -5.91 -12.07
C MET A 249 2.64 -6.97 -11.20
N CYS A 250 3.58 -6.55 -10.36
CA CYS A 250 4.14 -7.34 -9.27
C CYS A 250 4.13 -6.50 -8.01
N PHE A 251 3.46 -7.00 -6.98
CA PHE A 251 3.54 -6.49 -5.62
C PHE A 251 4.55 -7.33 -4.86
N PHE A 252 5.55 -6.67 -4.28
CA PHE A 252 6.49 -7.30 -3.37
C PHE A 252 6.44 -6.58 -2.04
N THR A 253 6.16 -7.31 -0.97
CA THR A 253 6.07 -6.78 0.38
C THR A 253 7.13 -7.41 1.26
N TYR A 254 7.85 -6.55 1.97
CA TYR A 254 8.80 -6.91 3.01
C TYR A 254 8.21 -6.52 4.36
N LEU A 255 8.10 -7.50 5.25
CA LEU A 255 7.68 -7.35 6.63
C LEU A 255 8.84 -7.75 7.53
N GLN A 256 9.18 -6.92 8.51
CA GLN A 256 10.17 -7.26 9.54
C GLN A 256 9.67 -6.82 10.91
N LYS A 257 9.81 -7.67 11.92
CA LYS A 257 9.40 -7.33 13.28
C LYS A 257 10.25 -6.15 13.77
N ALA A 258 9.64 -5.10 14.31
CA ALA A 258 10.33 -3.84 14.63
C ALA A 258 11.46 -3.99 15.68
N GLN A 259 11.48 -5.11 16.42
CA GLN A 259 12.50 -5.40 17.45
C GLN A 259 13.77 -6.05 16.90
N ASP A 260 13.78 -6.53 15.66
CA ASP A 260 14.93 -7.21 15.05
C ASP A 260 15.82 -6.24 14.25
N SER A 261 15.97 -5.00 14.75
CA SER A 261 16.87 -3.99 14.17
C SER A 261 18.28 -4.56 14.01
N PHE A 262 18.91 -4.27 12.86
CA PHE A 262 20.23 -4.71 12.42
C PHE A 262 21.33 -4.63 13.49
N ASP A 263 21.49 -5.68 14.29
CA ASP A 263 22.79 -6.07 14.80
C ASP A 263 23.48 -6.86 13.69
N LEU A 264 24.24 -6.15 12.84
CA LEU A 264 25.22 -6.76 11.95
C LEU A 264 26.34 -7.31 12.84
N GLU A 265 26.26 -8.60 13.21
CA GLU A 265 27.46 -9.40 13.48
C GLU A 265 28.07 -9.88 12.15
#